data_AF-A0A3D1E214-F1
#
_entry.id   AF-A0A3D1E214-F1
#
_cell.length_a   1.000
_cell.length_b   1.000
_cell.length_c   1.000
_cell.angle_alpha   90.00
_cell.angle_beta   90.00
_cell.angle_gamma   90.00
#
_symmetry.space_group_name_H-M   'P 1'
#
loop_
_entity.id
_entity.type
_entity.pdbx_description
1 polymer ?
#
loop_
_entity_poly.entity_id
_entity_poly.type
_entity_poly.pdbx_seq_one_letter_code
_entity_poly.pdbx_strand_id
1 'polypeptide(L)' 'MNLSGNWSYPTAIRFGAGRISELAEACAQVGISHPLLVTDRGLAGLPITARALDCLAAAGLEH' A
#
# COMPACT_ATOMS: atom_id res chain seq x y z
N MET A 1 -15.96 24.10 -24.08
CA MET A 1 -15.92 23.33 -22.81
C MET A 1 -14.48 23.28 -22.36
N ASN A 2 -14.15 23.89 -21.22
CA ASN A 2 -12.82 23.77 -20.62
C ASN A 2 -12.78 22.49 -19.78
N LEU A 3 -12.06 21.48 -20.26
CA LEU A 3 -11.66 20.35 -19.42
C LEU A 3 -10.64 20.87 -18.39
N SER A 4 -10.94 20.64 -17.11
CA SER A 4 -10.04 20.85 -15.99
C SER A 4 -9.81 19.52 -15.30
N GLY A 5 -8.56 19.23 -14.93
CA GLY A 5 -8.16 18.00 -14.27
C GLY A 5 -6.87 18.19 -13.49
N ASN A 6 -6.79 17.58 -12.31
CA ASN A 6 -5.57 17.53 -11.52
C ASN A 6 -4.69 16.39 -12.04
N TRP A 7 -3.43 16.68 -12.41
CA TRP A 7 -2.44 15.67 -12.73
C TRP A 7 -1.50 15.50 -11.56
N SER A 8 -1.72 14.45 -10.76
CA SER A 8 -0.82 14.11 -9.66
C SER A 8 0.34 13.26 -10.19
N TYR A 9 1.42 13.92 -10.58
CA TYR A 9 2.73 13.31 -10.81
C TYR A 9 3.77 14.22 -10.17
N PRO A 10 4.68 13.73 -9.31
CA PRO A 10 5.18 12.36 -9.23
C PRO A 10 4.64 11.59 -8.01
N THR A 11 3.73 10.64 -8.22
CA THR A 11 3.44 9.60 -7.21
C THR A 11 4.60 8.61 -7.22
N ALA A 12 5.25 8.41 -6.07
CA ALA A 12 6.34 7.44 -5.97
C ALA A 12 5.83 6.02 -6.21
N ILE A 13 6.28 5.39 -7.30
CA ILE A 13 5.96 3.99 -7.63
C ILE A 13 7.13 3.11 -7.18
N ARG A 14 6.84 2.11 -6.36
CA ARG A 14 7.82 1.09 -5.93
C ARG A 14 7.58 -0.18 -6.75
N PHE A 15 8.56 -0.58 -7.55
CA PHE A 15 8.47 -1.76 -8.42
C PHE A 15 9.69 -2.67 -8.27
N GLY A 16 9.48 -3.97 -8.41
CA GLY A 16 10.52 -5.01 -8.29
C GLY A 16 10.12 -6.13 -7.33
N ALA A 17 10.64 -7.33 -7.58
CA ALA A 17 10.43 -8.47 -6.68
C ALA A 17 10.97 -8.17 -5.28
N GLY A 18 10.21 -8.53 -4.24
CA GLY A 18 10.59 -8.32 -2.85
C GLY A 18 10.21 -6.97 -2.25
N ARG A 19 9.92 -5.94 -3.08
CA ARG A 19 9.62 -4.56 -2.62
C ARG A 19 8.41 -4.44 -1.68
N ILE A 20 7.55 -5.47 -1.60
CA ILE A 20 6.44 -5.53 -0.64
C ILE A 20 6.92 -5.41 0.82
N SER A 21 8.16 -5.82 1.12
CA SER A 21 8.75 -5.67 2.46
C SER A 21 8.91 -4.21 2.90
N GLU A 22 8.89 -3.26 1.96
CA GLU A 22 9.00 -1.83 2.23
C GLU A 22 7.64 -1.16 2.51
N LEU A 23 6.55 -1.93 2.51
CA LEU A 23 5.19 -1.39 2.61
C LEU A 23 4.99 -0.53 3.87
N ALA A 24 5.44 -1.01 5.04
CA ALA A 24 5.32 -0.26 6.29
C ALA A 24 6.16 1.03 6.29
N GLU A 25 7.37 0.99 5.72
CA GLU A 25 8.21 2.19 5.57
C GLU A 25 7.53 3.21 4.64
N ALA A 26 6.91 2.75 3.55
CA ALA A 26 6.17 3.60 2.65
C ALA A 26 4.96 4.27 3.33
N CYS A 27 4.24 3.55 4.21
CA CYS A 27 3.19 4.13 5.04
C CYS A 27 3.74 5.22 5.97
N ALA A 28 4.84 4.94 6.67
CA ALA A 28 5.45 5.88 7.60
C ALA A 28 5.95 7.16 6.91
N GLN A 29 6.55 7.05 5.72
CA GLN A 29 7.04 8.19 4.93
C GLN A 29 5.95 9.22 4.57
N VAL A 30 4.68 8.78 4.49
CA VAL A 30 3.54 9.64 4.18
C VAL A 30 2.63 9.88 5.40
N GLY A 31 3.06 9.48 6.60
CA GLY A 31 2.33 9.73 7.85
C GLY A 31 1.12 8.82 8.10
N ILE A 32 1.03 7.66 7.43
CA ILE A 32 -0.02 6.67 7.68
C ILE A 32 0.35 5.83 8.90
N SER A 33 -0.48 5.88 9.95
CA SER A 33 -0.29 5.12 11.20
C SER A 33 -1.27 3.98 11.41
N HIS A 34 -2.43 3.97 10.73
CA HIS A 34 -3.46 2.93 10.86
C HIS A 34 -4.01 2.53 9.47
N PRO A 35 -3.19 1.85 8.64
CA PRO A 35 -3.53 1.55 7.25
C PRO A 35 -4.69 0.55 7.15
N LEU A 36 -5.67 0.83 6.28
CA LEU A 36 -6.71 -0.15 5.89
C LEU A 36 -6.32 -0.80 4.56
N LEU A 37 -6.05 -2.11 4.58
CA LEU A 37 -5.84 -2.88 3.35
C LEU A 37 -7.17 -3.12 2.64
N VAL A 38 -7.35 -2.50 1.47
CA VAL A 38 -8.52 -2.70 0.61
C VAL A 38 -8.13 -3.61 -0.55
N THR A 39 -8.88 -4.68 -0.75
CA THR A 39 -8.67 -5.66 -1.82
C THR A 39 -9.99 -6.25 -2.28
N ASP A 40 -10.03 -6.91 -3.43
CA ASP A 40 -11.21 -7.62 -3.92
C ASP A 40 -11.34 -9.03 -3.32
N ARG A 41 -12.53 -9.64 -3.50
CA ARG A 41 -12.83 -10.98 -2.96
C ARG A 41 -11.89 -12.06 -3.49
N GLY A 42 -11.46 -11.97 -4.75
CA GLY A 42 -10.60 -12.96 -5.38
C GLY A 42 -9.19 -12.95 -4.79
N LEU A 43 -8.69 -11.76 -4.42
CA LEU A 43 -7.38 -11.59 -3.82
C LEU A 43 -7.36 -11.72 -2.29
N ALA A 44 -8.49 -11.47 -1.61
CA ALA A 44 -8.56 -11.43 -0.14
C ALA A 44 -7.97 -12.68 0.54
N GLY A 45 -8.18 -13.88 -0.03
CA GLY A 45 -7.67 -15.14 0.51
C GLY A 45 -6.30 -15.58 -0.02
N LEU A 46 -5.65 -14.80 -0.90
CA LEU A 46 -4.41 -15.21 -1.56
C LEU A 46 -3.16 -14.77 -0.78
N PRO A 47 -2.02 -15.46 -0.97
CA PRO A 47 -0.77 -15.15 -0.26
C PRO A 47 -0.28 -13.71 -0.42
N ILE A 48 -0.62 -13.01 -1.50
CA ILE A 48 -0.24 -11.61 -1.69
C ILE A 48 -0.86 -10.69 -0.62
N THR A 49 -2.13 -10.92 -0.28
CA THR A 49 -2.86 -10.14 0.73
C THR A 49 -2.34 -10.49 2.12
N ALA A 50 -2.14 -11.78 2.40
CA ALA A 50 -1.56 -12.23 3.66
C ALA A 50 -0.17 -11.60 3.90
N ARG A 51 0.71 -11.65 2.89
CA ARG A 51 2.04 -11.06 2.99
C ARG A 51 2.02 -9.54 3.21
N ALA A 52 1.06 -8.83 2.60
CA ALA A 52 0.92 -7.40 2.81
C ALA A 52 0.54 -7.09 4.27
N LEU A 53 -0.40 -7.86 4.84
CA LEU A 53 -0.78 -7.76 6.26
C LEU A 53 0.39 -8.10 7.18
N ASP A 54 1.12 -9.19 6.90
CA ASP A 54 2.31 -9.58 7.69
C ASP A 54 3.36 -8.47 7.72
N CYS A 55 3.60 -7.78 6.59
CA CYS A 55 4.55 -6.67 6.51
C CYS A 55 4.12 -5.48 7.38
N LEU A 56 2.81 -5.21 7.46
CA LEU A 56 2.26 -4.14 8.31
C LEU A 56 2.28 -4.52 9.79
N ALA A 57 1.88 -5.76 10.12
CA ALA A 57 1.89 -6.32 11.47
C ALA A 57 3.30 -6.33 12.07
N ALA A 58 4.32 -6.76 11.31
CA ALA A 58 5.71 -6.76 11.75
C ALA A 58 6.25 -5.36 12.13
N ALA A 59 5.60 -4.29 11.66
CA ALA A 59 5.94 -2.90 11.98
C ALA A 59 4.99 -2.27 13.02
N GLY A 60 4.05 -3.04 13.60
CA GLY A 60 3.07 -2.55 14.56
C GLY A 60 1.97 -1.67 13.94
N LEU A 61 1.70 -1.82 12.64
CA LEU A 61 0.66 -1.08 11.89
C LEU A 61 -0.60 -1.95 11.64
N GLU A 62 -0.84 -2.94 12.48
CA GLU A 62 -2.04 -3.77 12.47
C GLU A 62 -3.25 -3.04 13.05
N HIS A 63 -4.44 -3.31 12.51
CA HIS A 63 -5.73 -2.85 13.03
C HIS A 63 -6.25 -3.79 14.12
#